data_AF-H3BI15-F1
#
_entry.id   AF-H3BI15-F1
#
_cell.length_a   1.000
_cell.length_b   1.000
_cell.length_c   1.000
_cell.angle_alpha   90.00
_cell.angle_beta   90.00
_cell.angle_gamma   90.00
#
_symmetry.space_group_name_H-M   'P 1'
#
loop_
_entity.id
_entity.type
_entity.pdbx_description
1 polymer ?
#
loop_
_entity_poly.entity_id
_entity_poly.type
_entity_poly.pdbx_seq_one_letter_code
_entity_poly.pdbx_strand_id
1 'polypeptide(L)'
;MCPPGSIIGRDCTPLSNTTCLPCGKGTYMDHPNGLSECLACKVCDPDLGLSVHWECTDTQNTKCVCKKGYFCIDSHSSGCGACKKQLVCKPGEKVKTEGTETKNTVCEPCPNGTFSETEMSQTCLPWTNCAERGIDKAGSSTSDVICTKESFNVVTVAVISVLVAVIIGVMSYLAWKKLQKFCQKKQDGYTSPKAEPHNEKSTDDGNAEL
;
A
#
# COMPACT_ATOMS: atom_id res chain seq x y z
N MET A 1 -47.67 36.16 -20.49
CA MET A 1 -46.59 35.47 -19.75
C MET A 1 -45.69 34.76 -20.75
N CYS A 2 -44.40 34.72 -20.46
CA CYS A 2 -43.38 34.09 -21.29
C CYS A 2 -43.02 32.70 -20.75
N PRO A 3 -42.67 31.73 -21.62
CA PRO A 3 -42.24 30.41 -21.19
C PRO A 3 -40.87 30.43 -20.50
N PRO A 4 -40.47 29.34 -19.82
CA PRO A 4 -39.10 29.15 -19.34
C PRO A 4 -38.07 29.44 -20.45
N GLY A 5 -36.90 29.94 -20.07
CA GLY A 5 -35.88 30.36 -21.03
C GLY A 5 -36.09 31.76 -21.59
N SER A 6 -37.17 32.45 -21.21
CA SER A 6 -37.49 33.77 -21.78
C SER A 6 -38.22 34.70 -20.80
N ILE A 7 -38.17 35.98 -21.11
CA ILE A 7 -38.72 37.12 -20.34
C ILE A 7 -39.52 38.04 -21.25
N ILE A 8 -40.30 38.95 -20.68
CA ILE A 8 -41.04 39.96 -21.44
C ILE A 8 -40.06 40.94 -22.09
N GLY A 9 -40.04 40.96 -23.43
CA GLY A 9 -39.37 42.01 -24.20
C GLY A 9 -40.30 43.15 -24.57
N ARG A 10 -41.57 42.85 -24.84
CA ARG A 10 -42.61 43.84 -25.08
C ARG A 10 -43.93 43.35 -24.51
N ASP A 11 -44.60 44.21 -23.76
CA ASP A 11 -45.93 43.93 -23.24
C ASP A 11 -46.97 43.76 -24.34
N CYS A 12 -48.06 43.07 -23.99
CA CYS A 12 -49.20 42.98 -24.88
C CYS A 12 -49.86 44.36 -25.04
N THR A 13 -50.49 44.57 -26.19
CA THR A 13 -51.39 45.69 -26.45
C THR A 13 -52.79 45.11 -26.71
N PRO A 14 -53.84 45.95 -26.79
CA PRO A 14 -55.17 45.46 -27.20
C PRO A 14 -55.20 44.74 -28.56
N LEU A 15 -54.15 44.91 -29.39
CA LEU A 15 -54.07 44.39 -30.75
C LEU A 15 -52.91 43.38 -30.94
N SER A 16 -52.06 43.15 -29.94
CA SER A 16 -50.87 42.29 -30.08
C SER A 16 -50.53 41.54 -28.79
N ASN A 17 -50.08 40.31 -28.93
CA ASN A 17 -49.62 39.50 -27.80
C ASN A 17 -48.27 39.99 -27.24
N THR A 18 -47.95 39.56 -26.02
CA THR A 18 -46.64 39.76 -25.38
C THR A 18 -45.54 39.16 -26.27
N THR A 19 -44.47 39.91 -26.48
CA THR A 19 -43.26 39.40 -27.16
C THR A 19 -42.25 38.97 -26.11
N CYS A 20 -41.70 37.76 -26.25
CA CYS A 20 -40.73 37.20 -25.33
C CYS A 20 -39.31 37.27 -25.90
N LEU A 21 -38.33 37.55 -25.04
CA LEU A 21 -36.91 37.54 -25.37
C LEU A 21 -36.21 36.40 -24.60
N PRO A 22 -35.30 35.65 -25.25
CA PRO A 22 -34.59 34.56 -24.60
C PRO A 22 -33.60 35.09 -23.55
N CYS A 23 -33.33 34.28 -22.53
CA CYS A 23 -32.29 34.58 -21.55
C CYS A 23 -30.90 34.54 -22.18
N GLY A 24 -30.05 35.49 -21.79
CA GLY A 24 -28.65 35.55 -22.21
C GLY A 24 -27.78 34.55 -21.45
N LYS A 25 -26.54 34.36 -21.93
CA LYS A 25 -25.55 33.52 -21.23
C LYS A 25 -25.34 34.01 -19.79
N GLY A 26 -25.27 33.08 -18.84
CA GLY A 26 -25.11 33.41 -17.42
C GLY A 26 -26.43 33.81 -16.72
N THR A 27 -27.56 33.70 -17.42
CA THR A 27 -28.89 33.92 -16.84
C THR A 27 -29.85 32.81 -17.24
N TYR A 28 -30.90 32.61 -16.45
CA TYR A 28 -31.90 31.57 -16.66
C TYR A 28 -33.30 32.00 -16.20
N MET A 29 -34.30 31.23 -16.61
CA MET A 29 -35.67 31.31 -16.13
C MET A 29 -36.32 29.93 -16.22
N ASP A 30 -36.63 29.32 -15.08
CA ASP A 30 -37.06 27.92 -14.96
C ASP A 30 -38.58 27.72 -14.94
N HIS A 31 -39.35 28.81 -14.98
CA HIS A 31 -40.81 28.77 -14.93
C HIS A 31 -41.46 29.82 -15.84
N PRO A 32 -42.72 29.62 -16.25
CA PRO A 32 -43.48 30.66 -16.94
C PRO A 32 -43.59 31.92 -16.07
N ASN A 33 -43.29 33.08 -16.65
CA ASN A 33 -43.12 34.31 -15.89
C ASN A 33 -43.67 35.54 -16.64
N GLY A 34 -43.70 36.67 -15.95
CA GLY A 34 -43.97 38.00 -16.54
C GLY A 34 -42.89 39.01 -16.19
N LEU A 35 -41.65 38.53 -15.98
CA LEU A 35 -40.51 39.35 -15.59
C LEU A 35 -39.88 40.01 -16.81
N SER A 36 -39.23 41.15 -16.62
CA SER A 36 -38.46 41.86 -17.65
C SER A 36 -36.97 41.50 -17.65
N GLU A 37 -36.51 40.70 -16.69
CA GLU A 37 -35.12 40.30 -16.52
C GLU A 37 -35.00 38.83 -16.12
N CYS A 38 -33.99 38.14 -16.64
CA CYS A 38 -33.70 36.75 -16.28
C CYS A 38 -32.94 36.68 -14.96
N LEU A 39 -33.06 35.55 -14.26
CA LEU A 39 -32.33 35.32 -13.01
C LEU A 39 -30.86 35.03 -13.31
N ALA A 40 -29.95 35.56 -12.50
CA ALA A 40 -28.53 35.24 -12.62
C ALA A 40 -28.27 33.78 -12.23
N CYS A 41 -27.43 33.09 -13.00
CA CYS A 41 -26.98 31.75 -12.66
C CYS A 41 -26.16 31.76 -11.37
N LYS A 42 -26.36 30.74 -10.52
CA LYS A 42 -25.56 30.52 -9.31
C LYS A 42 -24.13 30.18 -9.69
N VAL A 43 -23.18 30.75 -8.97
CA VAL A 43 -21.76 30.38 -9.06
C VAL A 43 -21.45 29.39 -7.93
N CYS A 44 -20.83 28.26 -8.27
CA CYS A 44 -20.40 27.27 -7.28
C CYS A 44 -18.99 27.64 -6.80
N ASP A 45 -18.93 28.37 -5.67
CA ASP A 45 -17.67 28.87 -5.11
C ASP A 45 -16.75 27.72 -4.64
N PRO A 46 -15.57 27.56 -5.25
CA PRO A 46 -14.58 26.55 -4.85
C PRO A 46 -14.10 26.69 -3.40
N ASP A 47 -14.09 27.90 -2.85
CA ASP A 47 -13.62 28.21 -1.49
C ASP A 47 -14.63 27.78 -0.42
N LEU A 48 -15.92 27.70 -0.80
CA LEU A 48 -16.97 27.06 -0.01
C LEU A 48 -16.99 25.53 -0.17
N GLY A 49 -16.00 24.95 -0.86
CA GLY A 49 -15.90 23.52 -1.11
C GLY A 49 -16.91 23.00 -2.15
N LEU A 50 -17.51 23.88 -2.94
CA LEU A 50 -18.52 23.53 -3.95
C LEU A 50 -17.87 23.20 -5.31
N SER A 51 -18.57 22.39 -6.09
CA SER A 51 -18.31 22.10 -7.50
C SER A 51 -19.62 22.09 -8.29
N VAL A 52 -19.53 22.41 -9.58
CA VAL A 52 -20.66 22.35 -10.50
C VAL A 52 -21.04 20.88 -10.73
N HIS A 53 -22.31 20.56 -10.52
CA HIS A 53 -22.89 19.26 -10.89
C HIS A 53 -23.65 19.36 -12.21
N TRP A 54 -24.48 20.39 -12.36
CA TRP A 54 -25.15 20.75 -13.61
C TRP A 54 -24.84 22.19 -13.95
N GLU A 55 -24.41 22.40 -15.19
CA GLU A 55 -24.16 23.72 -15.76
C GLU A 55 -25.46 24.50 -15.92
N CYS A 56 -25.37 25.82 -15.91
CA CYS A 56 -26.52 26.69 -16.16
C CYS A 56 -26.97 26.62 -17.63
N THR A 57 -28.28 26.61 -17.85
CA THR A 57 -28.91 26.82 -19.16
C THR A 57 -29.88 27.99 -19.09
N ASP A 58 -30.47 28.38 -20.21
CA ASP A 58 -31.53 29.41 -20.23
C ASP A 58 -32.76 29.02 -19.37
N THR A 59 -32.97 27.73 -19.14
CA THR A 59 -34.15 27.15 -18.47
C THR A 59 -33.83 26.52 -17.11
N GLN A 60 -32.56 26.49 -16.71
CA GLN A 60 -32.11 25.80 -15.50
C GLN A 60 -30.95 26.54 -14.84
N ASN A 61 -31.05 26.74 -13.53
CA ASN A 61 -29.94 27.26 -12.73
C ASN A 61 -28.81 26.24 -12.60
N THR A 62 -27.58 26.73 -12.39
CA THR A 62 -26.46 25.90 -11.95
C THR A 62 -26.82 25.12 -10.68
N LYS A 63 -26.55 23.81 -10.67
CA LYS A 63 -26.65 22.99 -9.46
C LYS A 63 -25.28 22.78 -8.85
N CYS A 64 -25.10 23.19 -7.60
CA CYS A 64 -23.86 23.02 -6.86
C CYS A 64 -23.93 21.82 -5.92
N VAL A 65 -22.84 21.05 -5.87
CA VAL A 65 -22.62 19.94 -4.94
C VAL A 65 -21.28 20.11 -4.23
N CYS A 66 -21.03 19.30 -3.20
CA CYS A 66 -19.72 19.31 -2.55
C CYS A 66 -18.68 18.59 -3.39
N LYS A 67 -17.45 19.11 -3.37
CA LYS A 67 -16.28 18.40 -3.92
C LYS A 67 -16.10 17.06 -3.22
N LYS A 68 -15.44 16.11 -3.89
CA LYS A 68 -15.06 14.82 -3.29
C LYS A 68 -14.27 15.04 -2.00
N GLY A 69 -14.63 14.33 -0.93
CA GLY A 69 -14.01 14.48 0.39
C GLY A 69 -14.62 15.61 1.23
N TYR A 70 -15.74 16.19 0.82
CA TYR A 70 -16.50 17.20 1.56
C TYR A 70 -17.95 16.74 1.76
N PHE A 71 -18.60 17.27 2.78
CA PHE A 71 -20.02 17.05 3.05
C PHE A 71 -20.75 18.39 3.20
N CYS A 72 -22.02 18.41 2.82
CA CYS A 72 -22.85 19.60 2.81
C CYS A 72 -23.24 20.00 4.24
N ILE A 73 -23.05 21.27 4.58
CA ILE A 73 -23.44 21.85 5.86
C ILE A 73 -24.59 22.85 5.73
N ASP A 74 -24.95 23.22 4.50
CA ASP A 74 -26.02 24.15 4.18
C ASP A 74 -26.82 23.61 2.99
N SER A 75 -27.81 22.76 3.27
CA SER A 75 -28.57 22.01 2.27
C SER A 75 -29.86 22.73 1.89
N HIS A 76 -30.10 22.88 0.58
CA HIS A 76 -31.28 23.51 -0.01
C HIS A 76 -31.93 22.63 -1.07
N SER A 77 -33.13 22.97 -1.52
CA SER A 77 -33.81 22.27 -2.62
C SER A 77 -33.02 22.31 -3.95
N SER A 78 -32.21 23.35 -4.16
CA SER A 78 -31.40 23.55 -5.37
C SER A 78 -29.95 23.03 -5.25
N GLY A 79 -29.60 22.30 -4.18
CA GLY A 79 -28.27 21.72 -3.96
C GLY A 79 -27.63 22.20 -2.66
N CYS A 80 -26.30 22.31 -2.63
CA CYS A 80 -25.58 22.75 -1.44
C CYS A 80 -25.15 24.23 -1.52
N GLY A 81 -25.22 24.94 -0.40
CA GLY A 81 -24.77 26.32 -0.22
C GLY A 81 -23.34 26.44 0.31
N ALA A 82 -22.91 25.50 1.15
CA ALA A 82 -21.55 25.45 1.69
C ALA A 82 -21.18 24.03 2.12
N CYS A 83 -19.91 23.68 1.98
CA CYS A 83 -19.39 22.36 2.27
C CYS A 83 -18.24 22.42 3.28
N LYS A 84 -18.12 21.36 4.08
CA LYS A 84 -17.00 21.17 5.01
C LYS A 84 -16.24 19.91 4.64
N LYS A 85 -14.90 19.95 4.78
CA LYS A 85 -14.06 18.78 4.54
C LYS A 85 -14.45 17.65 5.50
N GLN A 86 -14.58 16.45 4.97
CA GLN A 86 -14.80 15.24 5.75
C GLN A 86 -13.58 14.97 6.65
N LEU A 87 -13.84 14.41 7.83
CA LEU A 87 -12.82 14.05 8.79
C LEU A 87 -11.97 12.90 8.25
N VAL A 88 -10.66 13.01 8.39
CA VAL A 88 -9.70 11.96 8.12
C VAL A 88 -9.28 11.37 9.46
N CYS A 89 -9.69 10.12 9.71
CA CYS A 89 -9.24 9.32 10.85
C CYS A 89 -7.75 9.09 10.75
N LYS A 90 -7.06 9.44 11.83
CA LYS A 90 -5.60 9.39 11.90
C LYS A 90 -5.13 7.98 12.29
N PRO A 91 -3.82 7.69 12.18
CA PRO A 91 -3.25 6.53 12.87
C PRO A 91 -3.66 6.55 14.35
N GLY A 92 -4.00 5.38 14.89
CA GLY A 92 -4.59 5.24 16.23
C GLY A 92 -6.11 5.32 16.28
N GLU A 93 -6.76 5.57 15.16
CA GLU A 93 -8.20 5.54 15.00
C GLU A 93 -8.59 4.57 13.87
N LYS A 94 -9.82 4.08 13.93
CA LYS A 94 -10.49 3.40 12.82
C LYS A 94 -11.69 4.21 12.34
N VAL A 95 -12.10 3.98 11.10
CA VAL A 95 -13.36 4.48 10.57
C VAL A 95 -14.51 3.72 11.24
N LYS A 96 -15.33 4.44 11.98
CA LYS A 96 -16.58 3.91 12.55
C LYS A 96 -17.73 4.05 11.56
N THR A 97 -17.77 5.18 10.85
CA THR A 97 -18.78 5.45 9.84
C THR A 97 -18.15 6.27 8.73
N GLU A 98 -18.29 5.78 7.50
CA GLU A 98 -17.80 6.47 6.31
C GLU A 98 -18.55 7.79 6.10
N GLY A 99 -17.80 8.80 5.66
CA GLY A 99 -18.38 10.08 5.28
C GLY A 99 -19.19 9.97 3.98
N THR A 100 -20.26 10.74 3.87
CA THR A 100 -21.06 10.89 2.64
C THR A 100 -21.13 12.36 2.23
N GLU A 101 -21.77 12.65 1.10
CA GLU A 101 -21.99 14.04 0.65
C GLU A 101 -22.83 14.88 1.64
N THR A 102 -23.48 14.25 2.61
CA THR A 102 -24.33 14.91 3.62
C THR A 102 -23.89 14.65 5.06
N LYS A 103 -22.93 13.74 5.28
CA LYS A 103 -22.49 13.35 6.62
C LYS A 103 -20.99 13.32 6.71
N ASN A 104 -20.48 13.77 7.84
CA ASN A 104 -19.05 13.69 8.14
C ASN A 104 -18.64 12.24 8.43
N THR A 105 -17.39 11.91 8.14
CA THR A 105 -16.75 10.67 8.62
C THR A 105 -16.69 10.69 10.15
N VAL A 106 -16.96 9.54 10.76
CA VAL A 106 -16.85 9.34 12.21
C VAL A 106 -15.70 8.39 12.49
N CYS A 107 -14.77 8.84 13.33
CA CYS A 107 -13.60 8.09 13.76
C CYS A 107 -13.79 7.57 15.18
N GLU A 108 -13.24 6.40 15.45
CA GLU A 108 -13.22 5.80 16.78
C GLU A 108 -11.78 5.42 17.15
N PRO A 109 -11.30 5.79 18.35
CA PRO A 109 -9.97 5.38 18.81
C PRO A 109 -9.82 3.86 18.85
N CYS A 110 -8.62 3.37 18.55
CA CYS A 110 -8.33 1.96 18.69
C CYS A 110 -8.40 1.52 20.16
N PRO A 111 -9.13 0.44 20.48
CA PRO A 111 -9.18 -0.08 21.85
C PRO A 111 -7.80 -0.57 22.30
N ASN A 112 -7.60 -0.65 23.62
CA ASN A 112 -6.35 -1.14 24.19
C ASN A 112 -6.04 -2.56 23.69
N GLY A 113 -4.76 -2.83 23.40
CA GLY A 113 -4.33 -4.07 22.77
C GLY A 113 -4.46 -4.08 21.25
N THR A 114 -4.81 -2.96 20.62
CA THR A 114 -4.91 -2.83 19.16
C THR A 114 -4.27 -1.52 18.66
N PHE A 115 -3.97 -1.47 17.36
CA PHE A 115 -3.36 -0.31 16.72
C PHE A 115 -3.80 -0.12 15.26
N SER A 116 -3.61 1.08 14.72
CA SER A 116 -3.71 1.37 13.29
C SER A 116 -2.57 2.31 12.86
N GLU A 117 -1.84 1.95 11.81
CA GLU A 117 -0.67 2.70 11.36
C GLU A 117 -0.99 3.73 10.27
N THR A 118 -2.03 3.48 9.49
CA THR A 118 -2.39 4.30 8.33
C THR A 118 -3.65 5.11 8.59
N GLU A 119 -3.73 6.28 7.96
CA GLU A 119 -4.96 7.06 7.88
C GLU A 119 -6.10 6.25 7.27
N MET A 120 -7.33 6.54 7.67
CA MET A 120 -8.55 5.91 7.15
C MET A 120 -8.59 4.37 7.27
N SER A 121 -7.85 3.82 8.25
CA SER A 121 -7.91 2.40 8.60
C SER A 121 -9.34 1.99 8.94
N GLN A 122 -9.83 0.92 8.33
CA GLN A 122 -11.19 0.40 8.57
C GLN A 122 -11.29 -0.39 9.87
N THR A 123 -10.16 -0.96 10.30
CA THR A 123 -10.06 -1.83 11.47
C THR A 123 -8.79 -1.51 12.25
N CYS A 124 -8.81 -1.79 13.56
CA CYS A 124 -7.61 -1.79 14.38
C CYS A 124 -7.07 -3.22 14.42
N LEU A 125 -5.77 -3.37 14.19
CA LEU A 125 -5.08 -4.64 14.24
C LEU A 125 -4.71 -4.97 15.68
N PRO A 126 -4.83 -6.23 16.13
CA PRO A 126 -4.38 -6.62 17.47
C PRO A 126 -2.86 -6.51 17.59
N TRP A 127 -2.37 -6.20 18.78
CA TRP A 127 -0.94 -6.24 19.05
C TRP A 127 -0.38 -7.67 18.89
N THR A 128 0.87 -7.76 18.44
CA THR A 128 1.61 -9.01 18.37
C THR A 128 1.67 -9.67 19.76
N ASN A 129 1.40 -10.98 19.80
CA ASN A 129 1.46 -11.75 21.04
C ASN A 129 2.92 -12.08 21.40
N CYS A 130 3.42 -11.41 22.45
CA CYS A 130 4.76 -11.62 22.97
C CYS A 130 4.81 -12.49 24.24
N ALA A 131 3.77 -13.28 24.56
CA ALA A 131 3.68 -14.02 25.82
C ALA A 131 4.89 -14.94 26.10
N GLU A 132 5.46 -15.55 25.07
CA GLU A 132 6.59 -16.49 25.22
C GLU A 132 7.96 -15.81 25.29
N ARG A 133 8.11 -14.65 24.65
CA ARG A 133 9.40 -13.96 24.49
C ARG A 133 9.57 -12.79 25.47
N GLY A 134 8.47 -12.15 25.85
CA GLY A 134 8.47 -10.89 26.57
C GLY A 134 8.44 -9.68 25.61
N ILE A 135 8.10 -8.52 26.18
CA ILE A 135 7.95 -7.27 25.45
C ILE A 135 9.27 -6.48 25.51
N ASP A 136 9.82 -6.13 24.34
CA ASP A 136 11.00 -5.27 24.19
C ASP A 136 10.59 -3.79 24.11
N LYS A 137 9.59 -3.49 23.26
CA LYS A 137 8.98 -2.16 23.14
C LYS A 137 7.48 -2.25 23.28
N ALA A 138 6.93 -1.44 24.18
CA ALA A 138 5.49 -1.32 24.35
C ALA A 138 4.80 -0.82 23.06
N GLY A 139 3.64 -1.41 22.76
CA GLY A 139 2.77 -0.96 21.69
C GLY A 139 2.03 0.32 22.08
N SER A 140 1.38 0.92 21.09
CA SER A 140 0.51 2.08 21.26
C SER A 140 -0.72 1.93 20.37
N SER A 141 -1.63 2.91 20.36
CA SER A 141 -2.71 2.92 19.39
C SER A 141 -2.20 3.08 17.95
N THR A 142 -1.00 3.62 17.72
CA THR A 142 -0.46 3.88 16.38
C THR A 142 0.61 2.89 15.93
N SER A 143 1.03 1.96 16.80
CA SER A 143 2.14 1.06 16.53
C SER A 143 2.02 -0.25 17.29
N ASP A 144 2.51 -1.32 16.68
CA ASP A 144 2.55 -2.63 17.31
C ASP A 144 3.55 -2.71 18.49
N VAL A 145 3.36 -3.73 19.33
CA VAL A 145 4.33 -4.20 20.33
C VAL A 145 5.50 -4.88 19.62
N ILE A 146 6.72 -4.63 20.08
CA ILE A 146 7.91 -5.35 19.61
C ILE A 146 8.30 -6.38 20.66
N CYS A 147 8.37 -7.65 20.26
CA CYS A 147 8.83 -8.73 21.14
C CYS A 147 10.36 -8.76 21.23
N THR A 148 10.87 -9.25 22.36
CA THR A 148 12.30 -9.54 22.51
C THR A 148 12.74 -10.55 21.45
N LYS A 149 13.96 -10.36 20.95
CA LYS A 149 14.58 -11.33 20.05
C LYS A 149 15.22 -12.42 20.90
N GLU A 150 15.15 -13.66 20.42
CA GLU A 150 15.92 -14.77 20.98
C GLU A 150 17.41 -14.38 20.97
N SER A 151 17.96 -14.11 22.14
CA SER A 151 19.39 -13.95 22.30
C SER A 151 19.99 -15.35 22.31
N PHE A 152 20.47 -15.82 21.16
CA PHE A 152 21.44 -16.92 21.17
C PHE A 152 22.60 -16.46 22.04
N ASN A 153 22.81 -17.13 23.18
CA ASN A 153 23.97 -16.89 24.03
C ASN A 153 25.20 -17.07 23.13
N VAL A 154 25.79 -15.96 22.70
CA VAL A 154 26.96 -15.98 21.79
C VAL A 154 28.06 -16.84 22.41
N VAL A 155 28.12 -16.88 23.74
CA VAL A 155 28.96 -17.77 24.54
C VAL A 155 28.62 -19.25 24.33
N THR A 156 27.36 -19.68 24.37
CA THR A 156 27.03 -21.09 24.11
C THR A 156 27.27 -21.47 22.66
N VAL A 157 26.98 -20.59 21.69
CA VAL A 157 27.29 -20.85 20.27
C VAL A 157 28.81 -20.98 20.07
N ALA A 158 29.60 -20.12 20.73
CA ALA A 158 31.07 -20.17 20.68
C ALA A 158 31.64 -21.41 21.38
N VAL A 159 31.09 -21.82 22.53
CA VAL A 159 31.53 -23.04 23.23
C VAL A 159 31.22 -24.28 22.38
N ILE A 160 30.01 -24.36 21.80
CA ILE A 160 29.62 -25.46 20.92
C ILE A 160 30.53 -25.51 19.68
N SER A 161 30.84 -24.36 19.07
CA SER A 161 31.72 -24.33 17.89
C SER A 161 33.15 -24.78 18.22
N VAL A 162 33.71 -24.38 19.37
CA VAL A 162 35.03 -24.84 19.83
C VAL A 162 35.02 -26.35 20.12
N LEU A 163 34.00 -26.87 20.80
CA LEU A 163 33.89 -28.30 21.09
C LEU A 163 33.80 -29.13 19.81
N VAL A 164 33.01 -28.70 18.83
CA VAL A 164 32.91 -29.36 17.52
C VAL A 164 34.26 -29.33 16.79
N ALA A 165 34.97 -28.19 16.79
CA ALA A 165 36.29 -28.08 16.18
C ALA A 165 37.32 -29.02 16.83
N VAL A 166 37.31 -29.16 18.17
CA VAL A 166 38.17 -30.09 18.90
C VAL A 166 37.83 -31.54 18.55
N ILE A 167 36.54 -31.89 18.48
CA ILE A 167 36.11 -33.25 18.09
C ILE A 167 36.57 -33.58 16.67
N ILE A 168 36.40 -32.65 15.71
CA ILE A 168 36.88 -32.82 14.33
C ILE A 168 38.41 -32.96 14.32
N GLY A 169 39.12 -32.15 15.10
CA GLY A 169 40.57 -32.25 15.27
C GLY A 169 41.03 -33.59 15.83
N VAL A 170 40.34 -34.12 16.84
CA VAL A 170 40.64 -35.44 17.43
C VAL A 170 40.31 -36.56 16.44
N MET A 171 39.16 -36.50 15.75
CA MET A 171 38.78 -37.51 14.77
C MET A 171 39.74 -37.55 13.57
N SER A 172 40.15 -36.39 13.06
CA SER A 172 41.16 -36.28 12.01
C SER A 172 42.53 -36.78 12.48
N TYR A 173 42.95 -36.46 13.72
CA TYR A 173 44.16 -37.01 14.32
C TYR A 173 44.12 -38.53 14.50
N LEU A 174 43.00 -39.09 14.97
CA LEU A 174 42.79 -40.53 15.11
C LEU A 174 42.79 -41.24 13.76
N ALA A 175 42.16 -40.64 12.73
CA ALA A 175 42.21 -41.14 11.36
C ALA A 175 43.64 -41.11 10.80
N TRP A 176 44.37 -40.01 11.01
CA TRP A 176 45.77 -39.86 10.59
C TRP A 176 46.69 -40.87 11.29
N LYS A 177 46.52 -41.09 12.60
CA LYS A 177 47.26 -42.11 13.37
C LYS A 177 46.94 -43.53 12.91
N LYS A 178 45.68 -43.82 12.54
CA LYS A 178 45.30 -45.10 11.91
C LYS A 178 45.97 -45.26 10.54
N LEU A 179 46.02 -44.21 9.72
CA LEU A 179 46.73 -44.17 8.44
C LEU A 179 48.25 -44.40 8.60
N GLN A 180 48.89 -43.77 9.59
CA GLN A 180 50.31 -44.00 9.90
C GLN A 180 50.60 -45.45 10.31
N LYS A 181 49.73 -46.08 11.12
CA LYS A 181 49.84 -47.51 11.45
C LYS A 181 49.63 -48.41 10.22
N PHE A 182 48.80 -48.00 9.27
CA PHE A 182 48.60 -48.69 8.00
C PHE A 182 49.82 -48.55 7.06
N CYS A 183 50.49 -47.40 7.08
CA CYS A 183 51.75 -47.18 6.35
C CYS A 183 52.92 -47.97 6.96
N GLN A 184 53.04 -48.04 8.29
CA GLN A 184 54.07 -48.88 8.94
C GLN A 184 53.90 -50.37 8.61
N LYS A 185 52.66 -50.87 8.49
CA LYS A 185 52.39 -52.24 8.04
C LYS A 185 52.77 -52.52 6.58
N LYS A 186 52.97 -51.49 5.75
CA LYS A 186 53.33 -51.67 4.34
C LYS A 186 54.84 -51.83 4.11
N GLN A 187 55.66 -51.64 5.16
CA GLN A 187 57.14 -51.68 5.06
C GLN A 187 57.75 -53.04 5.45
N ASP A 188 56.96 -53.98 5.98
CA ASP A 188 57.38 -55.37 6.26
C ASP A 188 57.15 -56.34 5.07
N GLY A 189 56.80 -55.82 3.88
CA GLY A 189 56.36 -56.63 2.74
C GLY A 189 57.21 -56.57 1.46
N TYR A 190 58.37 -55.91 1.45
CA TYR A 190 59.23 -55.87 0.25
C TYR A 190 60.73 -55.88 0.57
N THR A 191 61.28 -57.07 0.80
CA THR A 191 62.70 -57.37 0.61
C THR A 191 62.92 -57.88 -0.82
N SER A 192 63.55 -57.06 -1.65
CA SER A 192 64.38 -57.47 -2.82
C SER A 192 65.81 -57.76 -2.31
N PRO A 193 66.78 -58.42 -3.00
CA PRO A 193 66.87 -58.80 -4.42
C PRO A 193 67.53 -60.18 -4.72
N LYS A 194 67.50 -60.64 -6.00
CA LYS A 194 68.69 -61.32 -6.58
C LYS A 194 68.74 -61.21 -8.11
N ALA A 195 69.98 -61.06 -8.56
CA ALA A 195 70.45 -60.64 -9.87
C ALA A 195 70.21 -61.63 -11.03
N GLU A 196 70.26 -61.04 -12.24
CA GLU A 196 70.72 -61.59 -13.53
C GLU A 196 71.77 -62.72 -13.42
N PRO A 197 71.88 -63.65 -14.39
CA PRO A 197 71.98 -63.32 -15.84
C PRO A 197 71.26 -64.30 -16.79
N HIS A 198 71.12 -63.92 -18.07
CA HIS A 198 71.72 -64.68 -19.19
C HIS A 198 71.55 -63.94 -20.53
N ASN A 199 72.66 -63.98 -21.27
CA ASN A 199 72.99 -63.24 -22.47
C ASN A 199 72.42 -63.86 -23.77
N GLU A 200 72.23 -62.96 -24.74
CA GLU A 200 72.27 -63.10 -26.21
C GLU A 200 71.29 -64.02 -26.97
N LYS A 201 70.48 -63.37 -27.82
CA LYS A 201 70.13 -63.91 -29.14
C LYS A 201 70.04 -62.80 -30.19
N SER A 202 70.89 -62.89 -31.21
CA SER A 202 70.86 -62.11 -32.45
C SER A 202 69.77 -62.60 -33.43
N THR A 203 69.58 -61.79 -34.48
CA THR A 203 68.72 -61.84 -35.70
C THR A 203 67.29 -61.35 -35.49
N ASP A 204 66.94 -60.11 -35.89
CA ASP A 204 66.79 -59.54 -37.26
C ASP A 204 65.59 -60.12 -38.00
N ASP A 205 64.59 -59.28 -38.24
CA ASP A 205 64.00 -59.05 -39.56
C ASP A 205 63.06 -57.84 -39.50
N GLY A 206 63.20 -56.94 -40.48
CA GLY A 206 62.34 -55.78 -40.75
C GLY A 206 60.91 -56.18 -41.17
N ASN A 207 60.06 -55.35 -41.73
CA ASN A 207 60.16 -54.05 -42.40
C ASN A 207 58.69 -53.62 -42.72
N ALA A 208 58.53 -52.35 -43.12
CA ALA A 208 57.49 -51.82 -44.02
C ALA A 208 56.03 -51.69 -43.52
N GLU A 209 55.54 -50.45 -43.39
CA GLU A 209 54.71 -49.68 -44.37
C GLU A 209 53.21 -49.99 -44.18
N LEU A 210 52.26 -49.03 -44.16
CA LEU A 210 52.20 -47.62 -44.57
C LEU A 210 51.56 -46.75 -43.48
#